data_AF-A0A970PXZ5-F1
#
_entry.id   AF-A0A970PXZ5-F1
#
_cell.length_a   1.000
_cell.length_b   1.000
_cell.length_c   1.000
_cell.angle_alpha   90.00
_cell.angle_beta   90.00
_cell.angle_gamma   90.00
#
_symmetry.space_group_name_H-M   'P 1'
#
loop_
_entity.id
_entity.type
_entity.pdbx_description
1 polymer ?
#
loop_
_entity_poly.entity_id
_entity_poly.type
_entity_poly.pdbx_seq_one_letter_code
_entity_poly.pdbx_strand_id
1 'polypeptide(L)'
;MATTIITDVLAIITLFFTIWLAQRNFVVNQDKNRVYVTAALITVIILLLEIATLLLVQYASPNLVIPHRLANVLGFALSPLVPFSILSFNLDLSVGFWQRCLLRIPLYVNGLICIASYKTGWIFYVDAYNQYSRGDLFFLPTFISISYIILLILTIARNNLDYDTDDKKIIIPIFFIPLMGITLQILFPDLICLWASISVTLLLYYIFMRELQFKYDPQTGVRTRAAFERILKSYLKKGINAAVVMFDLNDLKFTNDRFGHEAGDKQIIYSAKIIQASFKDIGQIFRIGGDEFCVICRGVT
;
A
#
# COMPACT_ATOMS: atom_id res chain seq x y z
N MET A 1 28.87 -4.49 4.49
CA MET A 1 28.46 -3.92 5.80
C MET A 1 28.30 -2.41 5.74
N ALA A 2 29.34 -1.60 5.52
CA ALA A 2 29.18 -0.13 5.42
C ALA A 2 28.20 0.29 4.31
N THR A 3 28.25 -0.38 3.16
CA THR A 3 27.30 -0.18 2.04
C THR A 3 25.85 -0.45 2.44
N THR A 4 25.59 -1.56 3.13
CA THR A 4 24.25 -1.93 3.65
C THR A 4 23.71 -0.90 4.64
N ILE A 5 24.55 -0.48 5.59
CA ILE A 5 24.14 0.53 6.57
C ILE A 5 23.77 1.84 5.86
N ILE A 6 24.54 2.25 4.86
CA ILE A 6 24.22 3.44 4.06
C ILE A 6 22.88 3.27 3.32
N THR A 7 22.62 2.12 2.69
CA THR A 7 21.35 1.87 2.00
C THR A 7 20.16 1.89 2.95
N ASP A 8 20.30 1.33 4.15
CA ASP A 8 19.23 1.29 5.14
C ASP A 8 18.95 2.66 5.74
N VAL A 9 20.00 3.46 6.00
CA VAL A 9 19.85 4.85 6.44
C VAL A 9 19.11 5.68 5.39
N LEU A 10 19.44 5.54 4.10
CA LEU A 10 18.72 6.22 3.02
C LEU A 10 17.25 5.77 2.91
N ALA A 11 17.00 4.47 3.09
CA ALA A 11 15.65 3.90 3.12
C ALA A 11 14.83 4.45 4.29
N ILE A 12 15.44 4.58 5.48
CA ILE A 12 14.82 5.17 6.67
C ILE A 12 14.46 6.64 6.45
N ILE A 13 15.40 7.45 5.94
CA ILE A 13 15.16 8.88 5.66
C ILE A 13 13.98 9.05 4.69
N THR A 14 13.95 8.23 3.65
CA THR A 14 12.87 8.22 2.64
C THR A 14 11.53 7.88 3.28
N LEU A 15 11.45 6.83 4.10
CA LEU A 15 10.21 6.45 4.78
C LEU A 15 9.75 7.52 5.75
N PHE A 16 10.64 8.11 6.56
CA PHE A 16 10.28 9.24 7.43
C PHE A 16 9.67 10.40 6.65
N PHE A 17 10.26 10.76 5.51
CA PHE A 17 9.71 11.81 4.66
C PHE A 17 8.31 11.47 4.13
N THR A 18 8.09 10.24 3.64
CA THR A 18 6.76 9.83 3.18
C THR A 18 5.73 9.73 4.30
N ILE A 19 6.13 9.30 5.50
CA ILE A 19 5.27 9.26 6.70
C ILE A 19 4.83 10.69 7.05
N TRP A 20 5.77 11.63 7.08
CA TRP A 20 5.48 13.04 7.35
C TRP A 20 4.49 13.62 6.33
N LEU A 21 4.69 13.36 5.03
CA LEU A 21 3.76 13.79 4.00
C LEU A 21 2.38 13.12 4.12
N ALA A 22 2.34 11.83 4.43
CA ALA A 22 1.12 11.06 4.64
C ALA A 22 0.31 11.62 5.82
N GLN A 23 0.96 12.02 6.91
CA GLN A 23 0.29 12.63 8.07
C GLN A 23 -0.28 14.02 7.78
N ARG A 24 0.38 14.80 6.90
CA ARG A 24 -0.07 16.16 6.56
C ARG A 24 -1.32 16.18 5.69
N ASN A 25 -1.40 15.30 4.70
CA ASN A 25 -2.52 15.24 3.76
C ASN A 25 -2.96 13.79 3.59
N PHE A 26 -4.25 13.48 3.74
CA PHE A 26 -4.77 12.13 3.45
C PHE A 26 -4.48 11.74 2.00
N VAL A 27 -4.03 10.51 1.79
CA VAL A 27 -3.60 10.03 0.47
C VAL A 27 -4.79 9.61 -0.40
N VAL A 28 -5.79 8.93 0.16
CA VAL A 28 -7.05 8.61 -0.56
C VAL A 28 -8.21 8.71 0.42
N ASN A 29 -8.09 8.03 1.55
CA ASN A 29 -8.96 8.19 2.71
C ASN A 29 -8.14 8.04 3.99
N GLN A 30 -8.75 8.31 5.14
CA GLN A 30 -8.06 8.25 6.43
C GLN A 30 -7.55 6.84 6.76
N ASP A 31 -8.30 5.80 6.40
CA ASP A 31 -7.95 4.42 6.73
C ASP A 31 -6.78 3.87 5.90
N LYS A 32 -6.77 4.09 4.57
CA LYS A 32 -5.64 3.77 3.67
C LYS A 32 -4.37 4.44 4.15
N ASN A 33 -4.49 5.70 4.58
CA ASN A 33 -3.38 6.47 5.07
C ASN A 33 -2.81 5.90 6.38
N ARG A 34 -3.69 5.56 7.34
CA ARG A 34 -3.27 4.92 8.60
C ARG A 34 -2.54 3.61 8.34
N VAL A 35 -3.09 2.75 7.49
CA VAL A 35 -2.46 1.46 7.14
C VAL A 35 -1.10 1.64 6.48
N TYR A 36 -0.98 2.59 5.54
CA TYR A 36 0.31 2.94 4.93
C TYR A 36 1.33 3.38 5.98
N VAL A 37 0.95 4.32 6.85
CA VAL A 37 1.83 4.83 7.91
C VAL A 37 2.25 3.72 8.85
N THR A 38 1.34 2.82 9.25
CA THR A 38 1.67 1.66 10.07
C THR A 38 2.68 0.73 9.38
N ALA A 39 2.47 0.39 8.10
CA ALA A 39 3.39 -0.46 7.34
C ALA A 39 4.78 0.20 7.19
N ALA A 40 4.83 1.51 6.94
CA ALA A 40 6.06 2.27 6.85
C ALA A 40 6.81 2.33 8.19
N LEU A 41 6.10 2.57 9.30
CA LEU A 41 6.70 2.58 10.65
C LEU A 41 7.27 1.20 11.03
N ILE A 42 6.53 0.12 10.76
CA ILE A 42 7.02 -1.24 10.97
C ILE A 42 8.31 -1.47 10.15
N THR A 43 8.34 -1.02 8.89
CA THR A 43 9.52 -1.15 8.03
C THR A 43 10.72 -0.34 8.56
N VAL A 44 10.50 0.87 9.09
CA VAL A 44 11.55 1.67 9.75
C VAL A 44 12.10 0.94 10.97
N ILE A 45 11.23 0.35 11.80
CA ILE A 45 11.67 -0.45 12.96
C ILE A 45 12.54 -1.61 12.50
N ILE A 46 12.13 -2.33 11.44
CA ILE A 46 12.91 -3.46 10.93
C ILE A 46 14.27 -3.01 10.37
N LEU A 47 14.33 -1.91 9.62
CA LEU A 47 15.60 -1.34 9.13
C LEU A 47 16.54 -0.95 10.28
N LEU A 48 16.01 -0.35 11.35
CA LEU A 48 16.79 -0.03 12.55
C LEU A 48 17.30 -1.28 13.26
N LEU A 49 16.47 -2.33 13.34
CA LEU A 49 16.87 -3.62 13.90
C LEU A 49 17.95 -4.29 13.05
N GLU A 50 17.87 -4.21 11.71
CA GLU A 50 18.88 -4.73 10.80
C GLU A 50 20.23 -4.01 11.01
N ILE A 51 20.24 -2.68 11.02
CA ILE A 51 21.44 -1.89 11.34
C ILE A 51 22.00 -2.29 12.71
N ALA A 52 21.14 -2.43 13.73
CA ALA A 52 21.57 -2.85 15.05
C ALA A 52 22.22 -4.25 15.04
N THR A 53 21.63 -5.23 14.36
CA THR A 53 22.22 -6.58 14.24
C THR A 53 23.57 -6.56 13.52
N LEU A 54 23.73 -5.74 12.47
CA LEU A 54 25.00 -5.60 11.75
C LEU A 54 26.11 -4.99 12.62
N LEU A 55 25.77 -4.03 13.47
CA LEU A 55 26.71 -3.42 14.42
C LEU A 55 27.06 -4.39 15.55
N LEU A 56 26.09 -5.16 16.05
CA LEU A 56 26.31 -6.12 17.13
C LEU A 56 27.26 -7.25 16.71
N VAL A 57 27.18 -7.72 15.46
CA VAL A 57 28.06 -8.78 14.92
C VAL A 57 29.55 -8.39 14.93
N GLN A 58 29.89 -7.09 14.91
CA GLN A 58 31.29 -6.65 14.89
C GLN A 58 32.06 -6.96 16.18
N TYR A 59 31.35 -7.17 17.29
CA TYR A 59 31.95 -7.33 18.61
C TYR A 59 31.65 -8.73 19.17
N ALA A 60 32.67 -9.57 19.30
CA ALA A 60 32.58 -10.87 19.95
C ALA A 60 32.53 -10.68 21.48
N SER A 61 31.34 -10.34 22.00
CA SER A 61 31.12 -10.10 23.43
C SER A 61 29.89 -10.85 23.93
N PRO A 62 30.01 -11.66 25.00
CA PRO A 62 28.87 -12.36 25.61
C PRO A 62 27.72 -11.43 26.04
N ASN A 63 28.04 -10.19 26.44
CA ASN A 63 27.05 -9.20 26.87
C ASN A 63 26.13 -8.74 25.73
N LEU A 64 26.55 -8.92 24.47
CA LEU A 64 25.79 -8.50 23.28
C LEU A 64 24.89 -9.61 22.72
N VAL A 65 25.00 -10.84 23.22
CA VAL A 65 24.21 -11.98 22.74
C VAL A 65 22.71 -11.76 22.99
N ILE A 66 22.32 -11.26 24.17
CA ILE A 66 20.92 -11.00 24.52
C ILE A 66 20.29 -9.95 23.58
N PRO A 67 20.84 -8.73 23.43
CA PRO A 67 20.27 -7.75 22.52
C PRO A 67 20.29 -8.22 21.06
N HIS A 68 21.32 -8.97 20.64
CA HIS A 68 21.39 -9.52 19.29
C HIS A 68 20.28 -10.55 19.01
N ARG A 69 19.98 -11.44 19.97
CA ARG A 69 18.85 -12.37 19.85
C ARG A 69 17.52 -11.64 19.82
N LEU A 70 17.30 -10.67 20.70
CA LEU A 70 16.05 -9.90 20.75
C LEU A 70 15.80 -9.13 19.45
N ALA A 71 16.85 -8.52 18.88
CA ALA A 71 16.74 -7.79 17.62
C ALA A 71 16.30 -8.72 16.47
N ASN A 72 16.88 -9.92 16.37
CA ASN A 72 16.48 -10.92 15.38
C ASN A 72 15.03 -11.42 15.59
N VAL A 73 14.63 -11.74 16.83
CA VAL A 73 13.22 -12.14 17.12
C VAL A 73 12.25 -11.09 16.61
N LEU A 74 12.49 -9.81 16.94
CA LEU A 74 11.63 -8.71 16.53
C LEU A 74 11.64 -8.53 15.00
N GLY A 75 12.81 -8.55 14.36
CA GLY A 75 12.95 -8.39 12.92
C GLY A 75 12.15 -9.45 12.15
N PHE A 76 12.34 -10.73 12.48
CA PHE A 76 11.63 -11.83 11.81
C PHE A 76 10.14 -11.86 12.15
N ALA A 77 9.75 -11.54 13.39
CA ALA A 77 8.34 -11.51 13.79
C ALA A 77 7.55 -10.40 13.07
N LEU A 78 8.16 -9.23 12.91
CA LEU A 78 7.54 -8.07 12.27
C LEU A 78 7.48 -8.21 10.73
N SER A 79 8.37 -9.01 10.14
CA SER A 79 8.52 -9.10 8.68
C SER A 79 7.22 -9.30 7.88
N PRO A 80 6.32 -10.24 8.24
CA PRO A 80 5.15 -10.49 7.42
C PRO A 80 4.00 -9.52 7.73
N LEU A 81 4.12 -8.70 8.79
CA LEU A 81 3.12 -7.66 9.12
C LEU A 81 3.08 -6.55 8.07
N VAL A 82 4.20 -6.26 7.40
CA VAL A 82 4.26 -5.21 6.37
C VAL A 82 3.34 -5.55 5.18
N PRO A 83 3.53 -6.66 4.44
CA PRO A 83 2.64 -7.02 3.34
C PRO A 83 1.22 -7.34 3.82
N PHE A 84 1.05 -7.92 5.01
CA PHE A 84 -0.29 -8.17 5.58
C PHE A 84 -1.07 -6.87 5.83
N SER A 85 -0.41 -5.82 6.35
CA SER A 85 -1.06 -4.54 6.62
C SER A 85 -1.67 -3.98 5.33
N ILE A 86 -0.90 -3.97 4.24
CA ILE A 86 -1.37 -3.49 2.92
C ILE A 86 -2.46 -4.41 2.36
N LEU A 87 -2.31 -5.73 2.46
CA LEU A 87 -3.32 -6.70 2.05
C LEU A 87 -4.65 -6.46 2.77
N SER A 88 -4.62 -6.34 4.10
CA SER A 88 -5.82 -6.25 4.95
C SER A 88 -6.76 -5.11 4.54
N PHE A 89 -6.19 -4.03 4.01
CA PHE A 89 -6.93 -2.90 3.48
C PHE A 89 -7.46 -3.15 2.07
N ASN A 90 -6.65 -3.76 1.19
CA ASN A 90 -7.04 -4.01 -0.20
C ASN A 90 -8.06 -5.15 -0.36
N LEU A 91 -8.30 -5.93 0.69
CA LEU A 91 -9.32 -6.98 0.70
C LEU A 91 -10.72 -6.42 0.43
N ASP A 92 -11.36 -7.01 -0.57
CA ASP A 92 -12.74 -6.73 -0.95
C ASP A 92 -13.68 -6.81 0.28
N LEU A 93 -14.67 -5.91 0.33
CA LEU A 93 -15.73 -5.92 1.32
C LEU A 93 -16.52 -7.24 1.31
N SER A 94 -16.54 -7.94 0.18
CA SER A 94 -17.13 -9.29 0.06
C SER A 94 -16.43 -10.35 0.91
N VAL A 95 -15.17 -10.13 1.32
CA VAL A 95 -14.41 -11.05 2.17
C VAL A 95 -14.99 -11.01 3.58
N GLY A 96 -15.62 -12.12 3.96
CA GLY A 96 -16.32 -12.28 5.24
C GLY A 96 -15.38 -12.22 6.46
N PHE A 97 -15.95 -11.94 7.63
CA PHE A 97 -15.23 -11.81 8.90
C PHE A 97 -14.30 -13.00 9.18
N TRP A 98 -14.81 -14.24 9.05
CA TRP A 98 -14.03 -15.45 9.32
C TRP A 98 -12.82 -15.61 8.40
N GLN A 99 -12.97 -15.27 7.11
CA GLN A 99 -11.85 -15.31 6.17
C GLN A 99 -10.76 -14.30 6.56
N ARG A 100 -11.14 -13.10 7.02
CA ARG A 100 -10.20 -12.10 7.55
C ARG A 100 -9.48 -12.59 8.81
N CYS A 101 -10.15 -13.34 9.68
CA CYS A 101 -9.53 -13.98 10.83
C CYS A 101 -8.53 -15.07 10.42
N LEU A 102 -8.89 -15.94 9.47
CA LEU A 102 -8.01 -17.00 8.97
C LEU A 102 -6.72 -16.44 8.37
N LEU A 103 -6.80 -15.31 7.66
CA LEU A 103 -5.64 -14.63 7.09
C LEU A 103 -4.64 -14.14 8.15
N ARG A 104 -5.01 -14.04 9.43
CA ARG A 104 -4.11 -13.64 10.53
C ARG A 104 -3.37 -14.82 11.16
N ILE A 105 -3.82 -16.05 10.97
CA ILE A 105 -3.22 -17.24 11.60
C ILE A 105 -1.72 -17.37 11.28
N PRO A 106 -1.26 -17.21 10.01
CA PRO A 106 0.16 -17.30 9.70
C PRO A 106 1.02 -16.26 10.44
N LEU A 107 0.48 -15.06 10.73
CA LEU A 107 1.20 -14.05 11.51
C LEU A 107 1.44 -14.49 12.94
N TYR A 108 0.41 -15.02 13.60
CA TYR A 108 0.52 -15.49 14.98
C TYR A 108 1.45 -16.69 15.08
N VAL A 109 1.34 -17.63 14.12
CA VAL A 109 2.25 -18.78 14.03
C VAL A 109 3.70 -18.31 13.82
N ASN A 110 3.94 -17.36 12.91
CA ASN A 110 5.27 -16.77 12.70
C ASN A 110 5.82 -16.15 13.99
N GLY A 111 5.02 -15.32 14.67
CA GLY A 111 5.42 -14.66 15.90
C GLY A 111 5.78 -15.65 17.01
N LEU A 112 4.97 -16.69 17.20
CA LEU A 112 5.23 -17.74 18.19
C LEU A 112 6.52 -18.51 17.89
N ILE A 113 6.76 -18.87 16.62
CA ILE A 113 7.98 -19.56 16.19
C ILE A 113 9.21 -18.64 16.36
N CYS A 114 9.09 -17.35 16.05
CA CYS A 114 10.17 -16.37 16.28
C CYS A 114 10.53 -16.27 17.76
N ILE A 115 9.53 -16.20 18.65
CA ILE A 115 9.75 -16.17 20.10
C ILE A 115 10.39 -17.48 20.57
N ALA A 116 9.89 -18.63 20.10
CA ALA A 116 10.46 -19.93 20.43
C ALA A 116 11.91 -20.08 19.92
N SER A 117 12.25 -19.45 18.78
CA SER A 117 13.59 -19.46 18.21
C SER A 117 14.64 -18.87 19.14
N TYR A 118 14.26 -18.00 20.09
CA TYR A 118 15.18 -17.46 21.09
C TYR A 118 15.92 -18.56 21.89
N LYS A 119 15.22 -19.68 22.16
CA LYS A 119 15.80 -20.84 22.87
C LYS A 119 16.12 -22.01 21.94
N THR A 120 15.28 -22.27 20.95
CA THR A 120 15.35 -23.48 20.11
C THR A 120 16.32 -23.36 18.94
N GLY A 121 16.58 -22.14 18.46
CA GLY A 121 17.40 -21.94 17.27
C GLY A 121 16.68 -22.20 15.93
N TRP A 122 15.34 -22.37 15.92
CA TRP A 122 14.60 -22.78 14.72
C TRP A 122 14.74 -21.83 13.52
N ILE A 123 14.63 -20.52 13.72
CA ILE A 123 14.78 -19.53 12.63
C ILE A 123 16.22 -19.04 12.56
N PHE A 124 16.80 -18.71 13.71
CA PHE A 124 18.17 -18.23 13.84
C PHE A 124 18.75 -18.68 15.19
N TYR A 125 20.06 -18.74 15.27
CA TYR A 125 20.81 -18.99 16.49
C TYR A 125 21.98 -18.01 16.62
N VAL A 126 22.22 -17.51 17.83
CA VAL A 126 23.39 -16.68 18.17
C VAL A 126 24.15 -17.41 19.26
N ASP A 127 25.40 -17.76 19.01
CA ASP A 127 26.23 -18.51 19.96
C ASP A 127 26.75 -17.65 21.13
N ALA A 128 27.53 -18.26 22.03
CA ALA A 128 28.10 -17.56 23.19
C ALA A 128 29.16 -16.51 22.81
N TYR A 129 29.70 -16.58 21.60
CA TYR A 129 30.69 -15.66 21.04
C TYR A 129 30.05 -14.56 20.18
N ASN A 130 28.72 -14.44 20.22
CA ASN A 130 27.94 -13.47 19.45
C ASN A 130 27.99 -13.69 17.92
N GLN A 131 28.25 -14.92 17.48
CA GLN A 131 28.18 -15.30 16.07
C GLN A 131 26.78 -15.77 15.68
N TYR A 132 26.29 -15.24 14.56
CA TYR A 132 24.98 -15.54 14.01
C TYR A 132 25.04 -16.75 13.07
N SER A 133 24.02 -17.61 13.14
CA SER A 133 23.80 -18.72 12.21
C SER A 133 22.32 -18.90 11.89
N ARG A 134 22.01 -19.39 10.69
CA ARG A 134 20.64 -19.66 10.22
C ARG A 134 20.15 -21.00 10.79
N GLY A 135 18.89 -21.05 11.22
CA GLY A 135 18.23 -22.28 11.65
C GLY A 135 17.46 -22.98 10.52
N ASP A 136 16.91 -24.16 10.81
CA ASP A 136 16.21 -25.00 9.82
C ASP A 136 14.95 -24.35 9.23
N LEU A 137 14.24 -23.55 10.02
CA LEU A 137 13.03 -22.82 9.64
C LEU A 137 13.30 -21.36 9.24
N PHE A 138 14.54 -21.02 8.88
CA PHE A 138 14.96 -19.66 8.51
C PHE A 138 14.06 -19.01 7.44
N PHE A 139 13.60 -19.78 6.44
CA PHE A 139 12.80 -19.26 5.33
C PHE A 139 11.31 -19.08 5.64
N LEU A 140 10.84 -19.49 6.82
CA LEU A 140 9.42 -19.43 7.17
C LEU A 140 8.83 -18.00 7.12
N PRO A 141 9.45 -16.96 7.74
CA PRO A 141 8.91 -15.61 7.69
C PRO A 141 8.87 -15.06 6.25
N THR A 142 9.87 -15.38 5.44
CA THR A 142 9.95 -14.99 4.03
C THR A 142 8.83 -15.64 3.22
N PHE A 143 8.58 -16.95 3.41
CA PHE A 143 7.52 -17.66 2.71
C PHE A 143 6.13 -17.08 3.03
N ILE A 144 5.87 -16.77 4.30
CA ILE A 144 4.62 -16.13 4.73
C ILE A 144 4.48 -14.74 4.08
N SER A 145 5.57 -13.96 4.05
CA SER A 145 5.59 -12.64 3.44
C SER A 145 5.30 -12.69 1.93
N ILE A 146 5.93 -13.61 1.20
CA ILE A 146 5.68 -13.84 -0.23
C ILE A 146 4.21 -14.23 -0.45
N SER A 147 3.67 -15.11 0.39
CA SER A 147 2.27 -15.53 0.30
C SER A 147 1.31 -14.35 0.41
N TYR A 148 1.56 -13.42 1.34
CA TYR A 148 0.76 -12.19 1.45
C TYR A 148 0.94 -11.24 0.27
N ILE A 149 2.15 -11.12 -0.30
CA ILE A 149 2.38 -10.32 -1.51
C ILE A 149 1.62 -10.90 -2.70
N ILE A 150 1.64 -12.22 -2.89
CA ILE A 150 0.88 -12.89 -3.96
C ILE A 150 -0.63 -12.65 -3.78
N LEU A 151 -1.16 -12.86 -2.57
CA LEU A 151 -2.56 -12.59 -2.27
C LEU A 151 -2.94 -11.12 -2.51
N LEU A 152 -2.06 -10.18 -2.18
CA LEU A 152 -2.24 -8.76 -2.44
C LEU A 152 -2.33 -8.46 -3.94
N ILE A 153 -1.40 -8.99 -4.74
CA ILE A 153 -1.41 -8.84 -6.19
C ILE A 153 -2.71 -9.41 -6.78
N LEU A 154 -3.14 -10.61 -6.36
CA LEU A 154 -4.38 -11.22 -6.83
C LEU A 154 -5.61 -10.39 -6.45
N THR A 155 -5.62 -9.81 -5.25
CA THR A 155 -6.71 -8.95 -4.77
C THR A 155 -6.81 -7.67 -5.59
N ILE A 156 -5.67 -7.00 -5.82
CA ILE A 156 -5.61 -5.79 -6.65
C ILE A 156 -6.02 -6.11 -8.10
N ALA A 157 -5.56 -7.24 -8.66
CA ALA A 157 -5.90 -7.64 -10.01
C ALA A 157 -7.42 -7.84 -10.20
N ARG A 158 -8.12 -8.33 -9.18
CA ARG A 158 -9.58 -8.53 -9.19
C ARG A 158 -10.38 -7.28 -8.85
N ASN A 159 -9.81 -6.33 -8.11
CA ASN A 159 -10.51 -5.11 -7.70
C ASN A 159 -10.65 -4.13 -8.89
N ASN A 160 -11.79 -4.18 -9.58
CA ASN A 160 -12.15 -3.25 -10.66
C ASN A 160 -12.86 -1.98 -10.15
N LEU A 161 -13.19 -1.92 -8.86
CA LEU A 161 -13.90 -0.79 -8.27
C LEU A 161 -12.92 0.35 -7.93
N ASP A 162 -11.80 0.02 -7.29
CA ASP A 162 -10.81 1.01 -6.88
C ASP A 162 -9.74 1.28 -7.94
N TYR A 163 -9.47 0.31 -8.83
CA TYR A 163 -8.35 0.35 -9.77
C TYR A 163 -8.82 0.04 -11.20
N ASP A 164 -8.62 0.98 -12.12
CA ASP A 164 -8.85 0.75 -13.55
C ASP A 164 -7.73 -0.10 -14.17
N THR A 165 -7.92 -0.57 -15.41
CA THR A 165 -6.90 -1.37 -16.12
C THR A 165 -5.54 -0.67 -16.22
N ASP A 166 -5.52 0.65 -16.44
CA ASP A 166 -4.26 1.40 -16.54
C ASP A 166 -3.59 1.59 -15.18
N ASP A 167 -4.37 1.62 -14.09
CA ASP A 167 -3.86 1.63 -12.72
C ASP A 167 -3.15 0.33 -12.37
N LYS A 168 -3.78 -0.80 -12.71
CA LYS A 168 -3.24 -2.14 -12.48
C LYS A 168 -1.89 -2.35 -13.14
N LYS A 169 -1.65 -1.76 -14.31
CA LYS A 169 -0.36 -1.83 -15.01
C LYS A 169 0.77 -1.12 -14.27
N ILE A 170 0.46 -0.20 -13.35
CA ILE A 170 1.45 0.54 -12.56
C ILE A 170 1.60 -0.11 -11.18
N ILE A 171 0.50 -0.34 -10.47
CA ILE A 171 0.55 -0.84 -9.08
C ILE A 171 1.04 -2.29 -8.97
N ILE A 172 0.70 -3.17 -9.92
CA ILE A 172 1.09 -4.58 -9.82
C ILE A 172 2.62 -4.74 -9.94
N PRO A 173 3.31 -4.13 -10.93
CA PRO A 173 4.78 -4.16 -11.01
C PRO A 173 5.50 -3.67 -9.76
N ILE A 174 4.94 -2.69 -9.02
CA ILE A 174 5.54 -2.18 -7.78
C ILE A 174 5.73 -3.33 -6.77
N PHE A 175 4.77 -4.25 -6.65
CA PHE A 175 4.85 -5.38 -5.71
C PHE A 175 5.75 -6.54 -6.18
N PHE A 176 6.31 -6.49 -7.39
CA PHE A 176 7.37 -7.41 -7.81
C PHE A 176 8.76 -6.98 -7.30
N ILE A 177 8.94 -5.72 -6.90
CA ILE A 177 10.23 -5.20 -6.41
C ILE A 177 10.74 -5.97 -5.17
N PRO A 178 9.92 -6.25 -4.13
CA PRO A 178 10.39 -7.05 -3.00
C PRO A 178 10.74 -8.49 -3.39
N LEU A 179 10.03 -9.08 -4.36
CA LEU A 179 10.33 -10.43 -4.86
C LEU A 179 11.68 -10.48 -5.56
N MET A 180 12.02 -9.41 -6.31
CA MET A 180 13.36 -9.24 -6.89
C MET A 180 14.42 -9.06 -5.80
N GLY A 181 14.13 -8.29 -4.74
CA GLY A 181 15.01 -8.14 -3.58
C GLY A 181 15.33 -9.48 -2.89
N ILE A 182 14.30 -10.31 -2.67
CA ILE A 182 14.46 -11.68 -2.15
C ILE A 182 15.32 -12.53 -3.08
N THR A 183 15.06 -12.47 -4.39
CA THR A 183 15.82 -13.24 -5.39
C THR A 183 17.30 -12.85 -5.39
N LEU A 184 17.61 -11.55 -5.34
CA LEU A 184 18.99 -11.07 -5.27
C LEU A 184 19.70 -11.52 -4.00
N GLN A 185 19.00 -11.52 -2.85
CA GLN A 185 19.58 -11.98 -1.59
C GLN A 185 19.84 -13.50 -1.58
N ILE A 186 19.03 -14.29 -2.29
CA ILE A 186 19.28 -15.73 -2.47
C ILE A 186 20.51 -15.97 -3.35
N LEU A 187 20.63 -15.23 -4.45
CA LEU A 187 21.76 -15.35 -5.39
C LEU A 187 23.07 -14.80 -4.82
N PHE A 188 22.99 -13.75 -4.02
CA PHE A 188 24.13 -13.08 -3.38
C PHE A 188 23.87 -12.96 -1.87
N PRO A 189 24.19 -14.00 -1.08
CA PRO A 189 23.89 -14.03 0.35
C PRO A 189 24.51 -12.89 1.18
N ASP A 190 25.61 -12.30 0.69
CA ASP A 190 26.29 -11.17 1.33
C ASP A 190 25.60 -9.82 1.04
N LEU A 191 24.71 -9.79 0.05
CA LEU A 191 23.93 -8.60 -0.31
C LEU A 191 22.64 -8.55 0.53
N ILE A 192 22.66 -7.68 1.53
CA ILE A 192 21.49 -7.38 2.35
C ILE A 192 20.78 -6.17 1.71
N CYS A 193 19.74 -6.44 0.90
CA CYS A 193 18.98 -5.40 0.19
C CYS A 193 17.46 -5.58 0.29
N LEU A 194 16.98 -6.55 1.07
CA LEU A 194 15.57 -6.89 1.17
C LEU A 194 14.74 -5.72 1.71
N TRP A 195 15.13 -5.14 2.84
CA TRP A 195 14.36 -4.06 3.47
C TRP A 195 14.44 -2.75 2.68
N ALA A 196 15.57 -2.47 2.06
CA ALA A 196 15.70 -1.38 1.10
C ALA A 196 14.69 -1.55 -0.07
N SER A 197 14.53 -2.76 -0.60
CA SER A 197 13.55 -3.03 -1.67
C SER A 197 12.09 -2.83 -1.22
N ILE A 198 11.77 -3.18 0.03
CA ILE A 198 10.45 -2.95 0.64
C ILE A 198 10.21 -1.44 0.85
N SER A 199 11.23 -0.69 1.29
CA SER A 199 11.15 0.77 1.42
C SER A 199 10.83 1.45 0.09
N VAL A 200 11.54 1.07 -0.99
CA VAL A 200 11.26 1.57 -2.35
C VAL A 200 9.84 1.21 -2.78
N THR A 201 9.39 0.00 -2.49
CA THR A 201 8.03 -0.46 -2.79
C THR A 201 6.97 0.40 -2.09
N LEU A 202 7.18 0.70 -0.81
CA LEU A 202 6.29 1.57 -0.03
C LEU A 202 6.27 3.01 -0.55
N LEU A 203 7.44 3.57 -0.91
CA LEU A 203 7.53 4.89 -1.53
C LEU A 203 6.72 4.94 -2.83
N LEU A 204 6.94 3.99 -3.74
CA LEU A 204 6.23 3.94 -5.02
C LEU A 204 4.73 3.71 -4.83
N TYR A 205 4.36 2.85 -3.87
CA TYR A 205 2.97 2.66 -3.48
C TYR A 205 2.34 3.97 -2.97
N TYR A 206 3.04 4.73 -2.13
CA TYR A 206 2.57 6.04 -1.66
C TYR A 206 2.35 7.03 -2.80
N ILE A 207 3.31 7.13 -3.73
CA ILE A 207 3.21 8.01 -4.91
C ILE A 207 2.00 7.60 -5.76
N PHE A 208 1.83 6.32 -6.01
CA PHE A 208 0.70 5.80 -6.77
C PHE A 208 -0.64 6.11 -6.07
N MET A 209 -0.71 5.90 -4.76
CA MET A 209 -1.91 6.20 -3.98
C MET A 209 -2.23 7.71 -3.98
N ARG A 210 -1.21 8.59 -4.02
CA ARG A 210 -1.39 10.03 -4.22
C ARG A 210 -1.94 10.36 -5.60
N GLU A 211 -1.44 9.70 -6.64
CA GLU A 211 -1.95 9.88 -8.00
C GLU A 211 -3.43 9.53 -8.09
N LEU A 212 -3.87 8.46 -7.41
CA LEU A 212 -5.28 8.08 -7.34
C LEU A 212 -6.15 9.17 -6.71
N GLN A 213 -5.64 9.90 -5.72
CA GLN A 213 -6.37 11.01 -5.09
C GLN A 213 -6.79 12.07 -6.10
N PHE A 214 -5.89 12.45 -7.01
CA PHE A 214 -6.13 13.49 -8.01
C PHE A 214 -7.17 13.09 -9.07
N LYS A 215 -7.53 11.80 -9.11
CA LYS A 215 -8.59 11.31 -9.99
C LYS A 215 -9.99 11.61 -9.47
N TYR A 216 -10.14 11.94 -8.19
CA TYR A 216 -11.44 12.17 -7.55
C TYR A 216 -11.55 13.60 -7.05
N ASP A 217 -12.72 14.20 -7.27
CA ASP A 217 -13.09 15.50 -6.76
C ASP A 217 -13.34 15.41 -5.25
N PRO A 218 -12.66 16.22 -4.43
CA PRO A 218 -12.73 16.10 -2.97
C PRO A 218 -14.10 16.45 -2.38
N GLN A 219 -14.89 17.26 -3.09
CA GLN A 219 -16.21 17.70 -2.62
C GLN A 219 -17.28 16.63 -2.89
N THR A 220 -17.30 16.09 -4.11
CA THR A 220 -18.36 15.18 -4.57
C THR A 220 -17.98 13.70 -4.51
N GLY A 221 -16.68 13.38 -4.48
CA GLY A 221 -16.16 12.01 -4.55
C GLY A 221 -16.24 11.37 -5.94
N VAL A 222 -16.72 12.10 -6.96
CA VAL A 222 -16.76 11.63 -8.35
C VAL A 222 -15.45 11.95 -9.07
N ARG A 223 -15.27 11.45 -10.30
CA ARG A 223 -13.98 11.59 -10.99
C ARG A 223 -13.76 13.03 -11.49
N THR A 224 -12.53 13.51 -11.51
CA THR A 224 -12.19 14.88 -11.95
C THR A 224 -12.21 15.03 -13.48
N ARG A 225 -12.19 16.28 -13.96
CA ARG A 225 -11.98 16.62 -15.38
C ARG A 225 -10.76 15.93 -16.00
N ALA A 226 -9.64 15.91 -15.28
CA ALA A 226 -8.42 15.26 -15.77
C ALA A 226 -8.63 13.74 -15.98
N ALA A 227 -9.43 13.10 -15.12
CA ALA A 227 -9.80 11.70 -15.29
C ALA A 227 -10.74 11.50 -16.51
N PHE A 228 -11.68 12.41 -16.73
CA PHE A 228 -12.57 12.42 -17.91
C PHE A 228 -11.77 12.46 -19.21
N GLU A 229 -10.89 13.45 -19.36
CA GLU A 229 -10.09 13.66 -20.58
C GLU A 229 -9.19 12.44 -20.89
N ARG A 230 -8.58 11.85 -19.85
CA ARG A 230 -7.75 10.64 -20.00
C ARG A 230 -8.57 9.45 -20.51
N ILE A 231 -9.77 9.24 -19.98
CA ILE A 231 -10.62 8.10 -20.37
C ILE A 231 -11.15 8.30 -21.78
N LEU A 232 -11.63 9.50 -22.11
CA LEU A 232 -12.10 9.82 -23.45
C LEU A 232 -11.00 9.59 -24.50
N LYS A 233 -9.77 10.06 -24.23
CA LYS A 233 -8.61 9.82 -25.10
C LYS A 233 -8.29 8.32 -25.25
N SER A 234 -8.42 7.54 -24.18
CA SER A 234 -8.23 6.09 -24.20
C SER A 234 -9.27 5.39 -25.07
N TYR A 235 -10.53 5.82 -25.01
CA TYR A 235 -11.62 5.24 -25.81
C TYR A 235 -11.46 5.57 -27.28
N LEU A 236 -11.17 6.84 -27.61
CA LEU A 236 -10.88 7.27 -28.99
C LEU A 236 -9.73 6.45 -29.58
N LYS A 237 -8.63 6.26 -28.83
CA LYS A 237 -7.49 5.47 -29.28
C LYS A 237 -7.82 3.99 -29.50
N LYS A 238 -8.74 3.43 -28.71
CA LYS A 238 -9.15 2.01 -28.78
C LYS A 238 -10.35 1.78 -29.72
N GLY A 239 -10.92 2.83 -30.32
CA GLY A 239 -12.13 2.72 -31.13
C GLY A 239 -13.35 2.24 -30.34
N ILE A 240 -13.43 2.57 -29.04
CA ILE A 240 -14.57 2.17 -28.19
C ILE A 240 -15.72 3.15 -28.42
N ASN A 241 -16.87 2.64 -28.87
CA ASN A 241 -18.10 3.43 -28.96
C ASN A 241 -18.59 3.80 -27.55
N ALA A 242 -18.82 5.09 -27.35
CA ALA A 242 -19.33 5.64 -26.11
C ALA A 242 -20.19 6.86 -26.38
N ALA A 243 -21.19 7.08 -25.52
CA ALA A 243 -21.97 8.30 -25.48
C ALA A 243 -21.48 9.19 -24.33
N VAL A 244 -21.46 10.50 -24.53
CA VAL A 244 -21.16 11.48 -23.48
C VAL A 244 -22.44 12.26 -23.19
N VAL A 245 -22.87 12.26 -21.93
CA VAL A 245 -24.00 13.05 -21.45
C VAL A 245 -23.46 14.16 -20.55
N MET A 246 -23.76 15.41 -20.87
CA MET A 246 -23.34 16.57 -20.10
C MET A 246 -24.52 17.11 -19.28
N PHE A 247 -24.22 17.50 -18.05
CA PHE A 247 -25.15 18.07 -17.08
C PHE A 247 -24.60 19.42 -16.64
N ASP A 248 -25.48 20.41 -16.60
CA ASP A 248 -25.23 21.73 -16.02
C ASP A 248 -26.28 21.94 -14.91
N LEU A 249 -25.85 22.24 -13.69
CA LEU A 249 -26.80 22.45 -12.58
C LEU A 249 -27.38 23.85 -12.62
N ASN A 250 -28.69 23.93 -12.85
CA ASN A 250 -29.40 25.20 -12.78
C ASN A 250 -29.41 25.79 -11.35
N ASP A 251 -29.43 27.12 -11.28
CA ASP A 251 -29.70 27.92 -10.09
C ASP A 251 -28.71 27.73 -8.91
N LEU A 252 -27.51 27.20 -9.14
CA LEU A 252 -26.51 27.06 -8.08
C LEU A 252 -26.15 28.42 -7.46
N LYS A 253 -26.02 29.47 -8.28
CA LYS A 253 -25.77 30.84 -7.81
C LYS A 253 -26.90 31.34 -6.92
N PHE A 254 -28.15 31.10 -7.29
CA PHE A 254 -29.31 31.48 -6.49
C PHE A 254 -29.31 30.77 -5.12
N THR A 255 -28.99 29.47 -5.09
CA THR A 255 -28.86 28.72 -3.84
C THR A 255 -27.74 29.29 -2.96
N ASN A 256 -26.58 29.59 -3.54
CA ASN A 256 -25.46 30.21 -2.83
C ASN A 256 -25.86 31.56 -2.23
N ASP A 257 -26.49 32.43 -3.02
CA ASP A 257 -26.85 33.79 -2.63
C ASP A 257 -27.96 33.79 -1.55
N ARG A 258 -28.90 32.84 -1.60
CA ARG A 258 -30.05 32.79 -0.69
C ARG A 258 -29.81 31.97 0.58
N PHE A 259 -29.06 30.87 0.49
CA PHE A 259 -28.92 29.88 1.57
C PHE A 259 -27.46 29.67 1.99
N GLY A 260 -26.52 30.38 1.39
CA GLY A 260 -25.09 30.31 1.69
C GLY A 260 -24.36 29.21 0.93
N HIS A 261 -23.04 29.31 0.89
CA HIS A 261 -22.18 28.38 0.15
C HIS A 261 -22.29 26.93 0.61
N GLU A 262 -22.49 26.67 1.91
CA GLU A 262 -22.70 25.29 2.40
C GLU A 262 -23.94 24.63 1.79
N ALA A 263 -25.00 25.40 1.49
CA ALA A 263 -26.20 24.88 0.85
C ALA A 263 -25.95 24.55 -0.63
N GLY A 264 -25.20 25.41 -1.35
CA GLY A 264 -24.77 25.12 -2.71
C GLY A 264 -23.82 23.92 -2.78
N ASP A 265 -22.91 23.78 -1.83
CA ASP A 265 -22.03 22.62 -1.73
C ASP A 265 -22.83 21.31 -1.54
N LYS A 266 -23.87 21.35 -0.70
CA LYS A 266 -24.80 20.23 -0.55
C LYS A 266 -25.55 19.95 -1.86
N GLN A 267 -26.02 20.97 -2.57
CA GLN A 267 -26.67 20.81 -3.87
C GLN A 267 -25.76 20.08 -4.87
N ILE A 268 -24.50 20.50 -4.99
CA ILE A 268 -23.49 19.85 -5.85
C ILE A 268 -23.30 18.38 -5.44
N ILE A 269 -23.12 18.10 -4.15
CA ILE A 269 -22.91 16.73 -3.63
C ILE A 269 -24.11 15.83 -3.91
N TYR A 270 -25.33 16.32 -3.67
CA TYR A 270 -26.54 15.54 -3.89
C TYR A 270 -26.79 15.29 -5.38
N SER A 271 -26.57 16.30 -6.24
CA SER A 271 -26.64 16.12 -7.68
C SER A 271 -25.66 15.06 -8.18
N ALA A 272 -24.40 15.10 -7.72
CA ALA A 272 -23.40 14.10 -8.08
C ALA A 272 -23.85 12.68 -7.68
N LYS A 273 -24.41 12.50 -6.48
CA LYS A 273 -24.94 11.22 -6.01
C LYS A 273 -26.13 10.73 -6.85
N ILE A 274 -27.06 11.63 -7.19
CA ILE A 274 -28.23 11.31 -8.01
C ILE A 274 -27.79 10.85 -9.39
N ILE A 275 -26.92 11.63 -10.06
CA ILE A 275 -26.40 11.27 -11.39
C ILE A 275 -25.63 9.94 -11.30
N GLN A 276 -24.77 9.76 -10.29
CA GLN A 276 -24.04 8.50 -10.11
C GLN A 276 -24.97 7.29 -9.95
N ALA A 277 -26.04 7.43 -9.16
CA ALA A 277 -27.02 6.37 -8.97
C ALA A 277 -27.78 6.06 -10.25
N SER A 278 -28.20 7.09 -11.00
CA SER A 278 -28.94 6.94 -12.26
C SER A 278 -28.12 6.26 -13.36
N PHE A 279 -26.79 6.39 -13.35
CA PHE A 279 -25.90 5.85 -14.39
C PHE A 279 -25.03 4.67 -13.91
N LYS A 280 -25.26 4.15 -12.71
CA LYS A 280 -24.37 3.18 -12.03
C LYS A 280 -23.94 1.99 -12.89
N ASP A 281 -24.87 1.45 -13.69
CA ASP A 281 -24.64 0.22 -14.47
C ASP A 281 -24.19 0.49 -15.91
N ILE A 282 -24.29 1.73 -16.38
CA ILE A 282 -24.09 2.08 -17.80
C ILE A 282 -22.96 3.06 -18.04
N GLY A 283 -22.52 3.81 -17.02
CA GLY A 283 -21.54 4.87 -17.20
C GLY A 283 -20.76 5.29 -15.96
N GLN A 284 -19.74 6.10 -16.20
CA GLN A 284 -18.91 6.70 -15.17
C GLN A 284 -19.15 8.21 -15.13
N ILE A 285 -19.38 8.77 -13.94
CA ILE A 285 -19.60 10.20 -13.71
C ILE A 285 -18.28 10.94 -13.44
N PHE A 286 -18.21 12.16 -13.96
CA PHE A 286 -17.11 13.10 -13.83
C PHE A 286 -17.65 14.49 -13.48
N ARG A 287 -16.92 15.24 -12.65
CA ARG A 287 -17.13 16.67 -12.44
C ARG A 287 -16.10 17.42 -13.27
N ILE A 288 -16.57 18.20 -14.24
CA ILE A 288 -15.71 18.87 -15.22
C ILE A 288 -15.58 20.39 -14.98
N GLY A 289 -16.52 20.96 -14.23
CA GLY A 289 -16.57 22.38 -13.83
C GLY A 289 -17.09 22.55 -12.40
N GLY A 290 -17.53 23.75 -12.05
CA GLY A 290 -18.08 24.04 -10.72
C GLY A 290 -19.39 23.29 -10.47
N ASP A 291 -20.35 23.50 -11.36
CA ASP A 291 -21.68 22.89 -11.46
C ASP A 291 -21.82 21.91 -12.62
N GLU A 292 -20.78 21.76 -13.46
CA GLU A 292 -20.83 20.93 -14.65
C GLU A 292 -20.38 19.49 -14.37
N PHE A 293 -21.20 18.52 -14.79
CA PHE A 293 -20.90 17.10 -14.73
C PHE A 293 -20.98 16.46 -16.12
N CYS A 294 -20.22 15.38 -16.31
CA CYS A 294 -20.29 14.55 -17.51
C CYS A 294 -20.41 13.08 -17.11
N VAL A 295 -21.12 12.30 -17.92
CA VAL A 295 -21.14 10.84 -17.84
C VAL A 295 -20.64 10.26 -19.17
N ILE A 296 -19.71 9.31 -19.09
CA ILE A 296 -19.32 8.50 -20.23
C ILE A 296 -20.04 7.16 -20.13
N CYS A 297 -20.98 6.90 -21.03
CA CYS A 297 -21.74 5.65 -21.12
C CYS A 297 -21.10 4.68 -22.12
N ARG A 298 -21.00 3.40 -21.75
CA ARG A 298 -20.51 2.33 -22.65
C ARG A 298 -21.68 1.54 -23.23
N GLY A 299 -21.47 0.96 -24.41
CA GLY A 299 -22.44 0.01 -24.99
C GLY A 299 -23.75 0.66 -25.41
N VAL A 300 -23.75 1.97 -25.64
CA VAL A 300 -24.89 2.69 -26.20
C VAL A 300 -24.70 2.70 -27.72
N THR A 301 -25.56 1.96 -28.42
CA THR A 301 -25.64 1.90 -29.89
C THR A 301 -26.84 2.69 -30.38
#